data_AF-A0A534SI71-F1
#
_entry.id   AF-A0A534SI71-F1
#
_cell.length_a   1.000
_cell.length_b   1.000
_cell.length_c   1.000
_cell.angle_alpha   90.00
_cell.angle_beta   90.00
_cell.angle_gamma   90.00
#
_symmetry.space_group_name_H-M   'P 1'
#
loop_
_entity.id
_entity.type
_entity.pdbx_description
1 polymer ?
#
loop_
_entity_poly.entity_id
_entity_poly.type
_entity_poly.pdbx_seq_one_letter_code
_entity_poly.pdbx_strand_id
1 'polypeptide(L)'
;MRSTLLFSAALLLTLPGGAFAQAERPDCEAERCAAQAAISQDCPACSEASNHGRYVSCVAHVVKRTVSPGCRGKAIRCAARSTCGKPGFVTCERPTDTCDLSTGTCAGNPTQTCATDFDCGTRCSIKSSADRCTAAGGQVGASSSCCPGCG
;
A
#
# COMPACT_ATOMS: atom_id res chain seq x y z
N MET A 1 -23.84 -47.99 64.47
CA MET A 1 -24.33 -48.80 63.33
C MET A 1 -24.26 -47.95 62.08
N ARG A 2 -23.50 -48.41 61.06
CA ARG A 2 -23.62 -48.12 59.59
C ARG A 2 -23.46 -46.66 59.13
N SER A 3 -22.72 -46.31 58.08
CA SER A 3 -21.74 -47.00 57.23
C SER A 3 -21.10 -45.90 56.38
N THR A 4 -19.78 -45.90 56.27
CA THR A 4 -18.94 -45.02 55.45
C THR A 4 -19.10 -45.31 53.95
N LEU A 5 -19.10 -44.26 53.11
CA LEU A 5 -18.72 -44.34 51.69
C LEU A 5 -17.86 -43.12 51.32
N LEU A 6 -16.60 -43.40 51.00
CA LEU A 6 -15.55 -42.47 50.59
C LEU A 6 -15.68 -42.19 49.08
N PHE A 7 -15.93 -40.94 48.69
CA PHE A 7 -15.84 -40.50 47.29
C PHE A 7 -14.41 -40.06 46.99
N SER A 8 -13.67 -40.91 46.27
CA SER A 8 -12.36 -40.57 45.72
C SER A 8 -12.54 -39.84 44.39
N ALA A 9 -12.34 -38.52 44.39
CA ALA A 9 -12.32 -37.72 43.16
C ALA A 9 -10.90 -37.69 42.60
N ALA A 10 -10.64 -38.49 41.57
CA ALA A 10 -9.41 -38.42 40.79
C ALA A 10 -9.45 -37.18 39.88
N LEU A 11 -8.66 -36.15 40.24
CA LEU A 11 -8.54 -34.92 39.47
C LEU A 11 -7.54 -35.13 38.31
N LEU A 12 -8.06 -35.42 37.12
CA LEU A 12 -7.30 -35.47 35.87
C LEU A 12 -6.94 -34.03 35.43
N LEU A 13 -5.70 -33.61 35.70
CA LEU A 13 -5.11 -32.38 35.17
C LEU A 13 -4.80 -32.55 33.68
N THR A 14 -5.71 -32.09 32.83
CA THR A 14 -5.46 -31.92 31.40
C THR A 14 -4.63 -30.64 31.21
N LEU A 15 -3.39 -30.78 30.74
CA LEU A 15 -2.58 -29.62 30.34
C LEU A 15 -3.16 -29.08 29.01
N PRO A 16 -3.60 -27.80 28.94
CA PRO A 16 -3.94 -27.20 27.66
C PRO A 16 -2.68 -27.12 26.81
N GLY A 17 -2.67 -27.82 25.68
CA GLY A 17 -1.65 -27.66 24.65
C GLY A 17 -1.59 -26.20 24.23
N GLY A 18 -0.42 -25.57 24.39
CA GLY A 18 -0.20 -24.19 23.99
C GLY A 18 -0.42 -24.04 22.49
N ALA A 19 -1.54 -23.46 22.10
CA ALA A 19 -1.73 -22.94 20.76
C ALA A 19 -0.82 -21.70 20.63
N PHE A 20 0.23 -21.79 19.82
CA PHE A 20 0.97 -20.60 19.40
C PHE A 20 0.02 -19.77 18.53
N ALA A 21 -0.49 -18.67 19.08
CA ALA A 21 -1.19 -17.67 18.29
C ALA A 21 -0.20 -17.16 17.22
N GLN A 22 -0.43 -17.51 15.95
CA GLN A 22 0.23 -16.83 14.86
C GLN A 22 -0.21 -15.36 14.93
N ALA A 23 0.73 -14.46 15.22
CA ALA A 23 0.46 -13.04 15.17
C ALA A 23 -0.06 -12.70 13.77
N GLU A 24 -1.31 -12.22 13.69
CA GLU A 24 -1.90 -11.71 12.46
C GLU A 24 -0.92 -10.72 11.82
N ARG A 25 -0.65 -10.89 10.52
CA ARG A 25 0.22 -9.94 9.83
C ARG A 25 -0.45 -8.56 9.83
N PRO A 26 0.28 -7.48 10.16
CA PRO A 26 -0.32 -6.16 10.19
C PRO A 26 -0.83 -5.77 8.80
N ASP A 27 -2.00 -5.12 8.77
CA ASP A 27 -2.52 -4.52 7.55
C ASP A 27 -1.72 -3.26 7.21
N CYS A 28 -0.75 -3.45 6.31
CA CYS A 28 0.14 -2.37 5.92
C CYS A 28 -0.53 -1.23 5.14
N GLU A 29 -1.65 -1.48 4.45
CA GLU A 29 -2.35 -0.40 3.75
C GLU A 29 -3.16 0.44 4.75
N ALA A 30 -3.81 -0.20 5.72
CA ALA A 30 -4.47 0.51 6.81
C ALA A 30 -3.49 1.34 7.64
N GLU A 31 -2.33 0.78 8.03
CA GLU A 31 -1.31 1.54 8.78
C GLU A 31 -0.73 2.69 7.96
N ARG A 32 -0.47 2.47 6.66
CA ARG A 32 -0.02 3.53 5.75
C ARG A 32 -1.04 4.67 5.71
N CYS A 33 -2.32 4.35 5.63
CA CYS A 33 -3.38 5.35 5.60
C CYS A 33 -3.53 6.08 6.93
N ALA A 34 -3.46 5.38 8.06
CA ALA A 34 -3.45 6.01 9.38
C ALA A 34 -2.27 6.97 9.56
N ALA A 35 -1.11 6.68 8.96
CA ALA A 35 0.07 7.55 9.04
C ALA A 35 -0.07 8.88 8.29
N GLN A 36 -1.06 9.05 7.40
CA GLN A 36 -1.21 10.28 6.60
C GLN A 36 -1.44 11.53 7.44
N ALA A 37 -2.19 11.41 8.54
CA ALA A 37 -2.44 12.52 9.45
C ALA A 37 -1.12 13.04 10.06
N ALA A 38 -0.31 12.12 10.59
CA ALA A 38 0.99 12.45 11.16
C ALA A 38 1.97 13.00 10.10
N ILE A 39 1.94 12.48 8.87
CA ILE A 39 2.77 13.00 7.77
C ILE A 39 2.36 14.44 7.42
N SER A 40 1.07 14.72 7.36
CA SER A 40 0.54 16.04 7.02
C SER A 40 0.82 17.08 8.11
N GLN A 41 0.93 16.64 9.36
CA GLN A 41 1.27 17.50 10.50
C GLN A 41 2.76 17.83 10.57
N ASP A 42 3.63 16.86 10.30
CA ASP A 42 5.07 16.99 10.58
C ASP A 42 5.95 17.24 9.35
N CYS A 43 5.44 16.94 8.16
CA CYS A 43 6.18 17.13 6.91
C CYS A 43 5.61 18.29 6.09
N PRO A 44 6.45 18.95 5.28
CA PRO A 44 5.97 19.99 4.37
C PRO A 44 4.87 19.46 3.45
N ALA A 45 3.90 20.32 3.12
CA ALA A 45 2.95 20.00 2.07
C ALA A 45 3.68 19.69 0.76
N CYS A 46 3.10 18.85 -0.09
CA CYS A 46 3.72 18.44 -1.36
C CYS A 46 4.11 19.63 -2.25
N SER A 47 3.28 20.70 -2.24
CA SER A 47 3.48 21.96 -2.94
C SER A 47 4.59 22.83 -2.36
N GLU A 48 4.90 22.67 -1.08
CA GLU A 48 5.92 23.44 -0.35
C GLU A 48 7.27 22.73 -0.29
N ALA A 49 7.28 21.42 -0.54
CA ALA A 49 8.50 20.65 -0.64
C ALA A 49 9.34 21.16 -1.82
N SER A 50 10.52 21.71 -1.53
CA SER A 50 11.50 22.17 -2.54
C SER A 50 12.55 21.11 -2.88
N ASN A 51 12.69 20.09 -2.03
CA ASN A 51 13.66 19.01 -2.20
C ASN A 51 13.02 17.64 -1.91
N HIS A 52 12.95 16.80 -2.94
CA HIS A 52 12.36 15.47 -2.85
C HIS A 52 13.00 14.58 -1.78
N GLY A 53 14.34 14.60 -1.69
CA GLY A 53 15.05 13.78 -0.71
C GLY A 53 14.72 14.17 0.73
N ARG A 54 14.59 15.48 1.00
CA ARG A 54 14.16 15.98 2.31
C ARG A 54 12.71 15.62 2.62
N TYR A 55 11.81 15.73 1.64
CA TYR A 55 10.42 15.30 1.79
C TYR A 55 10.33 13.80 2.15
N VAL A 56 10.97 12.93 1.36
CA VAL A 56 10.98 11.48 1.61
C VAL A 56 11.62 11.15 2.95
N SER A 57 12.71 11.85 3.32
CA SER A 57 13.36 11.67 4.62
C SER A 57 12.43 12.03 5.78
N CYS A 58 11.69 13.14 5.68
CA CYS A 58 10.69 13.50 6.69
C CYS A 58 9.63 12.40 6.83
N VAL A 59 9.03 11.97 5.71
CA VAL A 59 8.02 10.91 5.71
C VAL A 59 8.58 9.63 6.33
N ALA A 60 9.83 9.27 6.03
CA ALA A 60 10.47 8.10 6.62
C ALA A 60 10.63 8.21 8.14
N HIS A 61 10.90 9.39 8.70
CA HIS A 61 10.93 9.59 10.14
C HIS A 61 9.54 9.44 10.78
N VAL A 62 8.51 10.02 10.16
CA VAL A 62 7.12 9.86 10.61
C VAL A 62 6.68 8.39 10.56
N VAL A 63 6.89 7.72 9.44
CA VAL A 63 6.52 6.31 9.27
C VAL A 63 7.25 5.41 10.27
N LYS A 64 8.51 5.69 10.60
CA LYS A 64 9.26 4.88 11.58
C LYS A 64 8.63 4.90 12.98
N ARG A 65 7.98 6.00 13.37
CA ARG A 65 7.34 6.13 14.69
C ARG A 65 5.86 5.72 14.69
N THR A 66 5.17 5.77 13.54
CA THR A 66 3.71 5.51 13.46
C THR A 66 3.32 4.18 12.79
N VAL A 67 4.24 3.51 12.10
CA VAL A 67 3.96 2.29 11.31
C VAL A 67 4.82 1.13 11.81
N SER A 68 4.21 -0.05 11.87
CA SER A 68 4.85 -1.31 12.27
C SER A 68 6.05 -1.63 11.37
N PRO A 69 7.16 -2.17 11.92
CA PRO A 69 8.40 -2.42 11.16
C PRO A 69 8.20 -3.14 9.82
N GLY A 70 7.30 -4.13 9.76
CA GLY A 70 7.00 -4.90 8.54
C GLY A 70 6.30 -4.10 7.43
N CYS A 71 5.69 -2.96 7.76
CA CYS A 71 4.90 -2.15 6.83
C CYS A 71 5.58 -0.85 6.40
N ARG A 72 6.63 -0.42 7.11
CA ARG A 72 7.34 0.85 6.84
C ARG A 72 7.81 0.99 5.39
N GLY A 73 8.33 -0.09 4.80
CA GLY A 73 8.82 -0.06 3.42
C GLY A 73 7.72 0.27 2.40
N LYS A 74 6.51 -0.25 2.59
CA LYS A 74 5.35 0.05 1.74
C LYS A 74 4.92 1.50 1.90
N ALA A 75 4.84 1.99 3.14
CA ALA A 75 4.46 3.38 3.41
C ALA A 75 5.48 4.39 2.86
N ILE A 76 6.78 4.17 3.07
CA ILE A 76 7.85 5.05 2.54
C ILE A 76 7.88 5.04 1.01
N ARG A 77 7.59 3.90 0.38
CA ARG A 77 7.56 3.78 -1.09
C ARG A 77 6.59 4.76 -1.74
N CYS A 78 5.50 5.13 -1.07
CA CYS A 78 4.54 6.10 -1.59
C CYS A 78 5.11 7.51 -1.69
N ALA A 79 5.87 7.95 -0.68
CA ALA A 79 6.57 9.22 -0.75
C ALA A 79 7.70 9.18 -1.79
N ALA A 80 8.43 8.07 -1.89
CA ALA A 80 9.49 7.90 -2.89
C ALA A 80 8.96 7.89 -4.34
N ARG A 81 7.72 7.43 -4.54
CA ARG A 81 7.02 7.46 -5.84
C ARG A 81 6.05 8.63 -5.92
N SER A 82 6.47 9.80 -5.46
CA SER A 82 5.72 11.06 -5.57
C SER A 82 6.50 12.12 -6.35
N THR A 83 5.78 13.15 -6.80
CA THR A 83 6.32 14.35 -7.44
C THR A 83 6.69 15.45 -6.44
N CYS A 84 6.39 15.26 -5.14
CA CYS A 84 6.69 16.24 -4.09
C CYS A 84 8.18 16.55 -4.04
N GLY A 85 8.56 17.84 -4.06
CA GLY A 85 9.96 18.24 -4.12
C GLY A 85 10.65 17.98 -5.46
N LYS A 86 9.89 17.73 -6.52
CA LYS A 86 10.39 17.55 -7.90
C LYS A 86 9.62 18.45 -8.89
N PRO A 87 9.98 19.74 -8.99
CA PRO A 87 9.35 20.64 -9.96
C PRO A 87 9.45 20.07 -11.39
N GLY A 88 8.33 20.09 -12.13
CA GLY A 88 8.24 19.58 -13.50
C GLY A 88 8.04 18.07 -13.63
N PHE A 89 8.18 17.29 -12.55
CA PHE A 89 7.93 15.86 -12.59
C PHE A 89 6.43 15.54 -12.52
N VAL A 90 6.05 14.44 -13.14
CA VAL A 90 4.68 13.96 -13.23
C VAL A 90 4.59 12.50 -12.77
N THR A 91 3.43 12.10 -12.26
CA THR A 91 3.02 10.71 -12.27
C THR A 91 2.66 10.33 -13.70
N CYS A 92 3.06 9.13 -14.10
CA CYS A 92 2.88 8.62 -15.44
C CYS A 92 2.29 7.22 -15.37
N GLU A 93 1.05 7.11 -15.79
CA GLU A 93 0.29 5.88 -15.86
C GLU A 93 0.47 5.28 -17.24
N ARG A 94 0.83 3.99 -17.29
CA ARG A 94 0.96 3.27 -18.55
C ARG A 94 0.13 2.00 -18.47
N PRO A 95 -0.53 1.58 -19.56
CA PRO A 95 -1.22 0.32 -19.58
C PRO A 95 -0.23 -0.83 -19.30
N THR A 96 -0.72 -1.84 -18.62
CA THR A 96 0.01 -3.10 -18.38
C THR A 96 -0.30 -4.17 -19.41
N ASP A 97 -1.40 -4.01 -20.11
CA ASP A 97 -1.92 -4.96 -21.09
C ASP A 97 -2.68 -4.20 -22.19
N THR A 98 -3.01 -4.88 -23.28
CA THR A 98 -3.63 -4.29 -24.47
C THR A 98 -5.10 -4.68 -24.56
N CYS A 99 -5.94 -3.76 -24.99
CA CYS A 99 -7.35 -4.04 -25.28
C CYS A 99 -7.49 -4.59 -26.71
N ASP A 100 -7.98 -5.82 -26.84
CA ASP A 100 -8.39 -6.35 -28.14
C ASP A 100 -9.75 -5.75 -28.51
N LEU A 101 -9.73 -4.75 -29.39
CA LEU A 101 -10.93 -4.05 -29.84
C LEU A 101 -11.89 -4.93 -30.65
N SER A 102 -11.44 -6.09 -31.14
CA SER A 102 -12.31 -7.02 -31.86
C SER A 102 -13.23 -7.80 -30.92
N THR A 103 -12.74 -8.13 -29.72
CA THR A 103 -13.49 -8.85 -28.69
C THR A 103 -14.02 -7.92 -27.59
N GLY A 104 -13.47 -6.71 -27.48
CA GLY A 104 -13.74 -5.78 -26.39
C GLY A 104 -13.18 -6.26 -25.05
N THR A 105 -12.10 -7.04 -25.05
CA THR A 105 -11.52 -7.65 -23.85
C THR A 105 -10.00 -7.53 -23.80
N CYS A 106 -9.44 -7.60 -22.59
CA CYS A 106 -8.00 -7.49 -22.39
C CYS A 106 -7.26 -8.74 -22.86
N ALA A 107 -6.16 -8.56 -23.59
CA ALA A 107 -5.42 -9.65 -24.21
C ALA A 107 -4.91 -10.67 -23.18
N GLY A 108 -4.42 -10.20 -22.02
CA GLY A 108 -3.97 -11.03 -20.91
C GLY A 108 -5.08 -11.48 -19.96
N ASN A 109 -6.29 -10.92 -20.08
CA ASN A 109 -7.45 -11.32 -19.29
C ASN A 109 -8.77 -11.18 -20.09
N PRO A 110 -9.17 -12.23 -20.85
CA PRO A 110 -10.38 -12.19 -21.66
C PRO A 110 -11.70 -12.05 -20.88
N THR A 111 -11.69 -12.13 -19.54
CA THR A 111 -12.87 -11.88 -18.70
C THR A 111 -13.04 -10.41 -18.34
N GLN A 112 -11.99 -9.61 -18.50
CA GLN A 112 -12.02 -8.16 -18.31
C GLN A 112 -12.44 -7.51 -19.63
N THR A 113 -13.55 -6.78 -19.61
CA THR A 113 -13.94 -5.92 -20.73
C THR A 113 -13.13 -4.63 -20.72
N CYS A 114 -12.87 -4.09 -21.91
CA CYS A 114 -12.10 -2.87 -22.10
C CYS A 114 -12.59 -2.09 -23.31
N ALA A 115 -12.37 -0.77 -23.28
CA ALA A 115 -12.49 0.10 -24.44
C ALA A 115 -11.12 0.64 -24.88
N THR A 116 -10.16 0.70 -23.95
CA THR A 116 -8.80 1.16 -24.16
C THR A 116 -7.82 0.30 -23.38
N ASP A 117 -6.53 0.35 -23.73
CA ASP A 117 -5.47 -0.36 -23.01
C ASP A 117 -5.41 -0.01 -21.51
N PHE A 118 -5.85 1.19 -21.13
CA PHE A 118 -5.84 1.64 -19.73
C PHE A 118 -6.87 0.91 -18.85
N ASP A 119 -7.91 0.32 -19.47
CA ASP A 119 -8.88 -0.52 -18.77
C ASP A 119 -8.28 -1.89 -18.40
N CYS A 120 -7.19 -2.28 -19.05
CA CYS A 120 -6.47 -3.54 -18.84
C CYS A 120 -5.39 -3.44 -17.76
N GLY A 121 -5.56 -2.49 -16.84
CA GLY A 121 -4.66 -2.23 -15.74
C GLY A 121 -3.58 -1.22 -16.08
N THR A 122 -3.09 -0.55 -15.04
CA THR A 122 -2.09 0.51 -15.18
C THR A 122 -0.92 0.32 -14.22
N ARG A 123 0.27 0.68 -14.70
CA ARG A 123 1.47 0.84 -13.88
C ARG A 123 1.82 2.32 -13.82
N CYS A 124 1.91 2.84 -12.60
CA CYS A 124 2.39 4.20 -12.39
C CYS A 124 3.93 4.27 -12.33
N SER A 125 4.51 5.37 -12.78
CA SER A 125 5.92 5.70 -12.62
C SER A 125 6.09 7.21 -12.49
N ILE A 126 7.22 7.67 -11.95
CA ILE A 126 7.54 9.10 -11.90
C ILE A 126 8.40 9.46 -13.11
N LYS A 127 8.00 10.48 -13.88
CA LYS A 127 8.72 10.97 -15.05
C LYS A 127 9.08 12.45 -14.87
N SER A 128 10.16 12.88 -15.52
CA SER A 128 10.68 14.25 -15.40
C SER A 128 9.86 15.30 -16.15
N SER A 129 8.89 14.88 -16.98
CA SER A 129 7.93 15.76 -17.65
C SER A 129 6.76 14.96 -18.21
N ALA A 130 5.68 15.67 -18.57
CA ALA A 130 4.53 15.12 -19.29
C ALA A 130 4.95 14.53 -20.65
N ASP A 131 5.80 15.21 -21.41
CA ASP A 131 6.26 14.72 -22.73
C ASP A 131 7.00 13.39 -22.63
N ARG A 132 7.80 13.19 -21.56
CA ARG A 132 8.46 11.90 -21.36
C ARG A 132 7.49 10.79 -20.94
N CYS A 133 6.34 11.16 -20.37
CA CYS A 133 5.28 10.21 -20.10
C CYS A 133 4.58 9.79 -21.40
N THR A 134 4.14 10.74 -22.20
CA THR A 134 3.44 10.48 -23.48
C THR A 134 4.33 9.77 -24.48
N ALA A 135 5.60 10.17 -24.61
CA ALA A 135 6.59 9.46 -25.44
C ALA A 135 6.86 8.01 -24.98
N ALA A 136 6.52 7.68 -23.73
CA ALA A 136 6.61 6.32 -23.20
C ALA A 136 5.28 5.53 -23.31
N GLY A 137 4.31 6.04 -24.07
CA GLY A 137 2.98 5.43 -24.23
C GLY A 137 2.09 5.56 -22.99
N GLY A 138 2.34 6.58 -22.16
CA GLY A 138 1.59 6.81 -20.93
C GLY A 138 0.74 8.08 -20.94
N GLN A 139 -0.10 8.19 -19.92
CA GLN A 139 -0.88 9.38 -19.59
C GLN A 139 -0.41 9.96 -18.26
N VAL A 140 -0.46 11.28 -18.13
CA VAL A 140 -0.13 11.95 -16.87
C VAL A 140 -1.22 11.64 -15.85
N GLY A 141 -0.83 11.11 -14.70
CA GLY A 141 -1.76 10.76 -13.63
C GLY A 141 -2.30 12.01 -12.91
N ALA A 142 -3.50 11.90 -12.35
CA ALA A 142 -4.14 13.00 -11.62
C ALA A 142 -3.55 13.22 -10.22
N SER A 143 -2.92 12.19 -9.64
CA SER A 143 -2.31 12.23 -8.31
C SER A 143 -0.84 12.66 -8.36
N SER A 144 -0.36 13.28 -7.29
CA SER A 144 1.07 13.54 -7.09
C SER A 144 1.87 12.32 -6.64
N SER A 145 1.22 11.17 -6.39
CA SER A 145 1.87 9.91 -5.99
C SER A 145 1.30 8.71 -6.73
N CYS A 146 2.16 7.73 -7.01
CA CYS A 146 1.79 6.45 -7.61
C CYS A 146 1.15 5.45 -6.63
N CYS A 147 0.92 5.83 -5.37
CA CYS A 147 0.19 4.98 -4.44
C CYS A 147 -1.32 5.23 -4.55
N PRO A 148 -2.15 4.20 -4.32
CA PRO A 148 -3.58 4.39 -4.25
C PRO A 148 -3.91 5.34 -3.09
N GLY A 149 -4.99 6.10 -3.25
CA GLY A 149 -5.55 6.92 -2.18
C GLY A 149 -5.88 6.11 -0.93
N CYS A 150 -6.25 6.82 0.13
CA CYS A 150 -6.78 6.20 1.34
C CYS A 150 -8.29 6.41 1.36
N GLY A 151 -9.03 5.30 1.41
CA GLY A 151 -10.49 5.25 1.33
C GLY A 151 -10.96 3.81 1.33
#